data_AF-A0A356IXR9-F1
#
_entry.id   AF-A0A356IXR9-F1
#
_cell.length_a   1.000
_cell.length_b   1.000
_cell.length_c   1.000
_cell.angle_alpha   90.00
_cell.angle_beta   90.00
_cell.angle_gamma   90.00
#
_symmetry.space_group_name_H-M   'P 1'
#
loop_
_entity.id
_entity.type
_entity.pdbx_description
1 polymer ?
#
loop_
_entity_poly.entity_id
_entity_poly.type
_entity_poly.pdbx_seq_one_letter_code
_entity_poly.pdbx_strand_id
1 'polypeptide(L)'
;MKRFCVIMSLLLAGCASAMMAQSQSVLDRYKTVVFEDGISLEEAKLIAQRELIREGEVAVYDLANPRVDAKAADLPRSREYWFVFFDEREAGSIKYIFMAAIHKKTGDVKFSQGYAEEKRWILEAALLR
;
A
#
# COMPACT_ATOMS: atom_id res chain seq x y z
N MET A 1 0.95 27.41 -31.18
CA MET A 1 0.71 27.27 -29.72
C MET A 1 -0.56 26.50 -29.35
N LYS A 2 -1.71 26.64 -30.03
CA LYS A 2 -2.96 25.92 -29.67
C LYS A 2 -2.90 24.38 -29.73
N ARG A 3 -2.09 23.79 -30.62
CA ARG A 3 -1.99 22.32 -30.75
C ARG A 3 -1.20 21.64 -29.62
N PHE A 4 -0.28 22.35 -28.97
CA PHE A 4 0.53 21.80 -27.86
C PHE A 4 -0.28 21.68 -26.56
N CYS A 5 -1.18 22.63 -26.27
CA CYS A 5 -2.03 22.55 -25.08
C CYS A 5 -3.01 21.36 -25.11
N VAL A 6 -3.53 21.00 -26.29
CA VAL A 6 -4.49 19.89 -26.41
C VAL A 6 -3.81 18.53 -26.17
N ILE A 7 -2.57 18.36 -26.62
CA ILE A 7 -1.81 17.11 -26.44
C ILE A 7 -1.41 16.91 -24.98
N MET A 8 -1.02 17.97 -24.26
CA MET A 8 -0.71 17.88 -22.83
C MET A 8 -1.92 17.47 -21.98
N SER A 9 -3.11 17.99 -22.28
CA SER A 9 -4.33 17.65 -21.54
C SER A 9 -4.77 16.20 -21.74
N LEU A 10 -4.54 15.63 -22.94
CA LEU A 10 -4.85 14.23 -23.24
C LEU A 10 -3.93 13.25 -22.48
N LEU A 11 -2.66 13.61 -22.31
CA LEU A 11 -1.69 12.78 -21.57
C LEU A 11 -1.99 12.71 -20.07
N LEU A 12 -2.32 13.86 -19.45
CA LEU A 12 -2.68 13.92 -18.03
C LEU A 12 -3.99 13.18 -17.73
N ALA A 13 -4.98 13.29 -18.63
CA ALA A 13 -6.23 12.54 -18.50
C ALA A 13 -6.03 11.02 -18.58
N GLY A 14 -5.07 10.55 -19.40
CA GLY A 14 -4.72 9.14 -19.53
C GLY A 14 -4.14 8.54 -18.25
N CYS A 15 -3.20 9.24 -17.60
CA CYS A 15 -2.58 8.79 -16.36
C CYS A 15 -3.59 8.71 -15.20
N ALA A 16 -4.43 9.73 -15.04
CA ALA A 16 -5.47 9.74 -14.00
C ALA A 16 -6.49 8.60 -14.20
N SER A 17 -6.92 8.38 -15.45
CA SER A 17 -7.87 7.31 -15.79
C SER A 17 -7.29 5.91 -15.52
N ALA A 18 -6.02 5.69 -15.85
CA ALA A 18 -5.35 4.40 -15.59
C ALA A 18 -5.22 4.11 -14.09
N MET A 19 -4.87 5.12 -13.28
CA MET A 19 -4.78 4.98 -11.82
C MET A 19 -6.16 4.73 -11.18
N MET A 20 -7.21 5.39 -11.69
CA MET A 20 -8.59 5.13 -11.25
C MET A 20 -9.03 3.70 -11.59
N ALA A 21 -8.79 3.23 -12.83
CA ALA A 21 -9.13 1.87 -13.23
C ALA A 21 -8.37 0.82 -12.40
N GLN A 22 -7.09 1.07 -12.09
CA GLN A 22 -6.29 0.21 -11.23
C GLN A 22 -6.85 0.16 -9.80
N SER A 23 -7.18 1.33 -9.23
CA SER A 23 -7.78 1.41 -7.89
C SER A 23 -9.11 0.68 -7.84
N GLN A 24 -9.95 0.85 -8.86
CA GLN A 24 -11.24 0.16 -8.95
C GLN A 24 -11.07 -1.36 -9.04
N SER A 25 -10.11 -1.83 -9.85
CA SER A 25 -9.80 -3.26 -9.94
C SER A 25 -9.39 -3.88 -8.59
N VAL A 26 -8.59 -3.16 -7.80
CA VAL A 26 -8.24 -3.57 -6.43
C VAL A 26 -9.48 -3.66 -5.55
N LEU A 27 -10.34 -2.65 -5.58
CA LEU A 27 -11.57 -2.62 -4.76
C LEU A 27 -12.54 -3.74 -5.15
N ASP A 28 -12.61 -4.11 -6.42
CA ASP A 28 -13.45 -5.21 -6.88
C ASP A 28 -12.88 -6.57 -6.47
N ARG A 29 -11.56 -6.77 -6.60
CA ARG A 29 -10.89 -7.99 -6.10
C ARG A 29 -11.03 -8.12 -4.59
N TYR A 30 -10.97 -7.02 -3.84
CA TYR A 30 -11.07 -7.04 -2.37
C TYR A 30 -12.38 -7.68 -1.88
N LYS A 31 -13.46 -7.59 -2.66
CA LYS A 31 -14.77 -8.21 -2.33
C LYS A 31 -14.71 -9.73 -2.22
N THR A 32 -13.65 -10.38 -2.73
CA THR A 32 -13.48 -11.84 -2.68
C THR A 32 -12.63 -12.32 -1.51
N VAL A 33 -12.12 -11.41 -0.66
CA VAL A 33 -11.33 -11.79 0.52
C VAL A 33 -12.21 -12.51 1.53
N VAL A 34 -11.75 -13.65 2.03
CA VAL A 34 -12.45 -14.44 3.06
C VAL A 34 -11.69 -14.28 4.38
N PHE A 35 -12.40 -13.92 5.44
CA PHE A 35 -11.78 -13.64 6.75
C PHE A 35 -11.90 -14.81 7.74
N GLU A 36 -12.60 -15.89 7.38
CA GLU A 36 -13.00 -16.96 8.30
C GLU A 36 -11.89 -17.99 8.56
N ASP A 37 -10.98 -18.21 7.60
CA ASP A 37 -9.90 -19.20 7.64
C ASP A 37 -8.51 -18.58 7.87
N GLY A 38 -8.47 -17.28 8.20
CA GLY A 38 -7.25 -16.49 8.27
C GLY A 38 -6.85 -15.92 6.90
N ILE A 39 -5.88 -15.02 6.91
CA ILE A 39 -5.52 -14.20 5.77
C ILE A 39 -4.26 -14.77 5.13
N SER A 40 -4.38 -15.17 3.87
CA SER A 40 -3.23 -15.54 3.05
C SER A 40 -2.36 -14.32 2.73
N LEU A 41 -1.14 -14.55 2.24
CA LEU A 41 -0.25 -13.45 1.85
C LEU A 41 -0.84 -12.58 0.73
N GLU A 42 -1.53 -13.20 -0.23
CA GLU A 42 -2.12 -12.47 -1.36
C GLU A 42 -3.33 -11.64 -0.94
N GLU A 43 -4.13 -12.15 -0.01
CA GLU A 43 -5.21 -11.36 0.61
C GLU A 43 -4.66 -10.23 1.45
N ALA A 44 -3.56 -10.43 2.18
CA ALA A 44 -2.90 -9.37 2.92
C ALA A 44 -2.38 -8.25 2.00
N LYS A 45 -1.77 -8.61 0.86
CA LYS A 45 -1.38 -7.61 -0.16
C LYS A 45 -2.60 -6.84 -0.67
N LEU A 46 -3.71 -7.53 -0.91
CA LEU A 46 -4.93 -6.91 -1.39
C LEU A 46 -5.58 -5.98 -0.35
N ILE A 47 -5.59 -6.37 0.92
CA ILE A 47 -5.98 -5.51 2.05
C ILE A 47 -5.07 -4.28 2.10
N ALA A 48 -3.75 -4.45 2.02
CA ALA A 48 -2.80 -3.35 2.04
C ALA A 48 -2.99 -2.37 0.87
N GLN A 49 -3.26 -2.88 -0.32
CA GLN A 49 -3.56 -2.07 -1.51
C GLN A 49 -4.83 -1.24 -1.31
N ARG A 50 -5.89 -1.83 -0.72
CA ARG A 50 -7.11 -1.11 -0.33
C ARG A 50 -6.81 0.01 0.67
N GLU A 51 -5.97 -0.24 1.67
CA GLU A 51 -5.61 0.78 2.66
C GLU A 51 -4.84 1.93 2.01
N LEU A 52 -3.90 1.66 1.10
CA LEU A 52 -3.21 2.70 0.34
C LEU A 52 -4.18 3.59 -0.47
N ILE A 53 -5.20 2.98 -1.09
CA ILE A 53 -6.28 3.71 -1.78
C ILE A 53 -7.09 4.55 -0.78
N ARG A 54 -7.44 3.98 0.37
CA ARG A 54 -8.26 4.64 1.40
C ARG A 54 -7.56 5.87 1.99
N GLU A 55 -6.25 5.78 2.23
CA GLU A 55 -5.44 6.90 2.71
C GLU A 55 -5.17 7.95 1.61
N GLY A 56 -5.53 7.67 0.35
CA GLY A 56 -5.37 8.61 -0.77
C GLY A 56 -3.94 8.72 -1.31
N GLU A 57 -3.08 7.76 -0.98
CA GLU A 57 -1.63 7.82 -1.18
C GLU A 57 -1.16 7.16 -2.50
N VAL A 58 -2.09 6.72 -3.36
CA VAL A 58 -1.82 6.01 -4.63
C VAL A 58 -1.06 6.84 -5.67
N ALA A 59 -1.09 8.18 -5.52
CA ALA A 59 -0.31 9.10 -6.35
C ALA A 59 1.18 9.08 -5.98
N VAL A 60 1.51 8.78 -4.73
CA VAL A 60 2.88 8.79 -4.20
C VAL A 60 3.51 7.40 -4.28
N TYR A 61 2.76 6.35 -3.92
CA TYR A 61 3.30 4.99 -3.83
C TYR A 61 2.79 4.06 -4.93
N ASP A 62 3.60 3.05 -5.27
CA ASP A 62 3.28 2.09 -6.33
C ASP A 62 2.29 1.01 -5.87
N LEU A 63 1.00 1.30 -6.07
CA LEU A 63 -0.12 0.39 -5.79
C LEU A 63 0.05 -1.02 -6.41
N ALA A 64 0.74 -1.15 -7.55
CA ALA A 64 0.78 -2.40 -8.32
C ALA A 64 1.68 -3.47 -7.70
N ASN A 65 2.77 -3.04 -7.03
CA ASN A 65 3.86 -3.90 -6.64
C ASN A 65 4.10 -3.87 -5.12
N PRO A 66 3.13 -4.30 -4.30
CA PRO A 66 3.35 -4.44 -2.87
C PRO A 66 4.46 -5.45 -2.58
N ARG A 67 5.38 -5.09 -1.68
CA ARG A 67 6.48 -5.95 -1.21
C ARG A 67 6.21 -6.45 0.20
N VAL A 68 6.80 -7.58 0.52
CA VAL A 68 6.74 -8.17 1.86
C VAL A 68 8.18 -8.30 2.31
N ASP A 69 8.57 -7.57 3.35
CA ASP A 69 9.96 -7.58 3.82
C ASP A 69 10.18 -8.73 4.80
N ALA A 70 11.18 -9.57 4.51
CA ALA A 70 11.64 -10.62 5.42
C ALA A 70 12.25 -10.04 6.72
N LYS A 71 12.79 -8.82 6.69
CA LYS A 71 13.35 -8.12 7.87
C LYS A 71 12.27 -7.65 8.85
N ALA A 72 10.99 -7.78 8.50
CA ALA A 72 9.89 -7.57 9.43
C ALA A 72 9.83 -8.64 10.53
N ALA A 73 10.60 -9.74 10.40
CA ALA A 73 10.72 -10.78 11.43
C ALA A 73 11.17 -10.22 12.79
N ASP A 74 11.97 -9.15 12.80
CA ASP A 74 12.50 -8.53 14.03
C ASP A 74 11.50 -7.57 14.70
N LEU A 75 10.35 -7.29 14.07
CA LEU A 75 9.33 -6.41 14.66
C LEU A 75 8.58 -7.11 15.80
N PRO A 76 8.09 -6.35 16.80
CA PRO A 76 7.22 -6.89 17.83
C PRO A 76 6.01 -7.60 17.23
N ARG A 77 5.68 -8.78 17.77
CA ARG A 77 4.53 -9.59 17.33
C ARG A 77 4.55 -9.94 15.83
N SER A 78 5.72 -9.95 15.19
CA SER A 78 5.87 -10.19 13.74
C SER A 78 5.25 -11.50 13.24
N ARG A 79 5.09 -12.49 14.11
CA ARG A 79 4.45 -13.77 13.78
C ARG A 79 2.94 -13.64 13.54
N GLU A 80 2.30 -12.68 14.19
CA GLU A 80 0.84 -12.47 14.16
C GLU A 80 0.39 -11.58 13.00
N TYR A 81 1.31 -10.86 12.35
CA TYR A 81 1.00 -9.86 11.33
C TYR A 81 1.71 -10.15 9.99
N TRP A 82 1.03 -9.82 8.90
CA TRP A 82 1.64 -9.56 7.62
C TRP A 82 2.08 -8.10 7.56
N PHE A 83 3.29 -7.85 7.07
CA PHE A 83 3.80 -6.50 6.83
C PHE A 83 3.97 -6.32 5.33
N VAL A 84 3.18 -5.42 4.77
CA VAL A 84 3.15 -5.14 3.34
C VAL A 84 3.59 -3.70 3.11
N PHE A 85 4.55 -3.51 2.21
CA PHE A 85 5.21 -2.26 1.93
C PHE A 85 4.95 -1.82 0.49
N PHE A 86 4.89 -0.52 0.29
CA PHE A 86 4.85 0.11 -1.03
C PHE A 86 5.96 1.14 -1.10
N ASP A 87 6.76 1.02 -2.15
CA ASP A 87 7.78 2.02 -2.45
C ASP A 87 7.13 3.23 -3.13
N GLU A 88 7.77 4.38 -2.99
CA GLU A 88 7.44 5.55 -3.80
C GLU A 88 7.60 5.25 -5.29
N ARG A 89 6.73 5.84 -6.11
CA ARG A 89 6.81 5.73 -7.58
C ARG A 89 8.06 6.42 -8.13
N GLU A 90 8.46 7.51 -7.49
CA GLU A 90 9.65 8.28 -7.82
C GLU A 90 10.61 8.23 -6.63
N ALA A 91 11.88 7.91 -6.89
CA ALA A 91 12.87 7.79 -5.82
C ALA A 91 13.27 9.16 -5.29
N GLY A 92 12.97 9.43 -4.02
CA GLY A 92 13.47 10.58 -3.28
C GLY A 92 14.91 10.38 -2.76
N SER A 93 15.52 11.45 -2.27
CA SER A 93 16.82 11.37 -1.55
C SER A 93 16.70 10.71 -0.18
N ILE A 94 15.51 10.74 0.42
CA ILE A 94 15.14 10.00 1.63
C ILE A 94 14.13 8.95 1.21
N LYS A 95 14.36 7.68 1.55
CA LYS A 95 13.45 6.60 1.20
C LYS A 95 12.23 6.63 2.11
N TYR A 96 11.08 6.99 1.56
CA TYR A 96 9.79 6.84 2.22
C TYR A 96 9.10 5.57 1.73
N ILE A 97 8.35 4.95 2.63
CA ILE A 97 7.57 3.75 2.35
C ILE A 97 6.19 3.88 2.99
N PHE A 98 5.16 3.46 2.27
CA PHE A 98 3.88 3.17 2.88
C PHE A 98 3.89 1.73 3.37
N MET A 99 3.36 1.49 4.56
CA MET A 99 3.26 0.12 5.05
C MET A 99 1.92 -0.12 5.74
N ALA A 100 1.36 -1.30 5.51
CA ALA A 100 0.24 -1.85 6.24
C ALA A 100 0.68 -3.06 7.10
N ALA A 101 0.25 -3.08 8.36
CA ALA A 101 0.40 -4.22 9.27
C ALA A 101 -0.97 -4.88 9.49
N ILE A 102 -1.11 -6.12 9.01
CA ILE A 102 -2.41 -6.81 8.88
C ILE A 102 -2.40 -8.09 9.70
N HIS A 103 -3.36 -8.26 10.60
CA HIS A 103 -3.41 -9.42 11.47
C HIS A 103 -3.72 -10.69 10.67
N LYS A 104 -2.86 -11.71 10.78
CA LYS A 104 -2.94 -12.93 9.95
C LYS A 104 -4.23 -13.73 10.16
N LYS A 105 -4.88 -13.61 11.31
CA LYS A 105 -6.10 -14.37 11.61
C LYS A 105 -7.38 -13.62 11.21
N THR A 106 -7.40 -12.30 11.38
CA THR A 106 -8.64 -11.51 11.30
C THR A 106 -8.65 -10.51 10.15
N GLY A 107 -7.50 -10.23 9.54
CA GLY A 107 -7.36 -9.20 8.51
C GLY A 107 -7.43 -7.77 9.03
N ASP A 108 -7.50 -7.59 10.36
CA ASP A 108 -7.52 -6.26 10.97
C ASP A 108 -6.22 -5.51 10.69
N VAL A 109 -6.36 -4.25 10.28
CA VAL A 109 -5.25 -3.36 9.99
C VAL A 109 -4.87 -2.62 11.27
N LYS A 110 -3.68 -2.89 11.79
CA LYS A 110 -3.17 -2.23 13.01
C LYS A 110 -2.44 -0.91 12.69
N PHE A 111 -1.87 -0.83 11.51
CA PHE A 111 -1.13 0.34 11.02
C PHE A 111 -1.23 0.40 9.50
N SER A 112 -1.36 1.60 8.94
CA SER A 112 -1.46 1.86 7.49
C SER A 112 -1.05 3.29 7.16
N GLN A 113 0.25 3.60 7.19
CA GLN A 113 0.75 4.96 6.92
C GLN A 113 2.09 4.98 6.21
N GLY A 114 2.38 6.10 5.55
CA GLY A 114 3.69 6.47 5.01
C GLY A 114 4.66 6.91 6.10
N TYR A 115 5.91 6.48 6.03
CA TYR A 115 6.97 6.94 6.93
C TYR A 115 8.34 6.88 6.25
N ALA A 116 9.29 7.67 6.77
CA ALA A 116 10.69 7.57 6.36
C ALA A 116 11.24 6.23 6.89
N GLU A 117 11.79 5.39 6.02
CA GLU A 117 12.22 4.02 6.37
C GLU A 117 13.20 4.00 7.56
N GLU A 118 14.07 5.02 7.67
CA GLU A 118 15.00 5.21 8.79
C GLU A 118 14.31 5.41 10.17
N LYS A 119 13.04 5.82 10.19
CA LYS A 119 12.22 6.03 11.39
C LYS A 119 11.38 4.80 11.74
N ARG A 120 11.96 3.60 11.57
CA ARG A 120 11.33 2.30 11.87
C ARG A 120 10.75 2.18 13.29
N TRP A 121 11.28 2.93 14.26
CA TRP A 121 10.76 2.97 15.63
C TRP A 121 9.28 3.40 15.72
N ILE A 122 8.77 4.19 14.75
CA ILE A 122 7.36 4.59 14.69
C ILE A 122 6.47 3.35 14.52
N LEU A 123 6.91 2.41 13.69
CA LEU A 123 6.24 1.14 13.47
C LEU A 123 6.28 0.25 14.72
N GLU A 124 7.45 0.11 15.33
CA GLU A 124 7.60 -0.68 16.56
C GLU A 124 6.66 -0.19 17.66
N ALA A 125 6.56 1.14 17.84
CA ALA A 125 5.65 1.75 18.80
C ALA A 125 4.16 1.48 18.49
N ALA A 126 3.78 1.44 17.21
CA ALA A 126 2.41 1.17 16.80
C ALA A 126 1.97 -0.29 17.07
N LEU A 127 2.91 -1.24 16.99
CA LEU A 127 2.64 -2.68 17.21
C LEU A 127 2.61 -3.10 18.68
N LEU A 128 3.17 -2.27 19.57
CA LEU A 128 3.18 -2.51 21.02
C LEU A 128 1.90 -2.05 21.74
N ARG A 129 1.06 -1.27 21.07
CA ARG A 129 -0.26 -0.82 21.56
C ARG A 129 -1.35 -1.79 21.14
#